data_AF-A0A9D0YL94-F1
#
_entry.id   AF-A0A9D0YL94-F1
#
_cell.length_a   1.000
_cell.length_b   1.000
_cell.length_c   1.000
_cell.angle_alpha   90.00
_cell.angle_beta   90.00
_cell.angle_gamma   90.00
#
_symmetry.space_group_name_H-M   'P 1'
#
loop_
_entity.id
_entity.type
_entity.pdbx_description
1 polymer ?
#
loop_
_entity_poly.entity_id
_entity_poly.type
_entity_poly.pdbx_seq_one_letter_code
_entity_poly.pdbx_strand_id
1 'polypeptide(L)'
;MARKVRIFVEDTAQHIVLKSINSLTLFKDAPDYGAFMALLQVINEKIEIDIHAYVLMPTYFEFVTTPLDQESISKFMQSLGRQYVMYFNKKYHRKGTLWEGRYKSSLVENAYIFDTMRYIETLPSSEGLVNDSTQYLYSSVHNNLLNQKNKIITPHKQYKGLGYTDEERLRRYSQIFYAKINAQKENFIVTCLEKQLVTGSPEFIQKLEKLIGVTLGAKTRGRPRKKQKQQGKSMYKKLVVLDKNNHKELKVNPMTDLNFAKTSAFVPVIANEVALVGAGFPIVFTADEKPSLVSLVSLGGDSLAINQEGKWITSYVPSFIRKYPFSIASIKENPDQKLILIDEESALVSNTQGNQLFLEDGEQSETLQNAVKFLTSHETQMVITQNVAKAISDSGILEDREIAVGEGDEKQILVNGFKVVDKKKLNALSDDILADWVRKGIISLIDAHLKSLDHIETLFKIAQQRQS
;
A
#
# COMPACT_ATOMS: atom_id res chain seq x y z
N MET A 1 4.00 -17.05 5.16
CA MET A 1 3.99 -15.59 5.41
C MET A 1 3.58 -14.88 4.14
N ALA A 2 2.72 -13.87 4.22
CA ALA A 2 2.36 -13.04 3.06
C ALA A 2 3.60 -12.34 2.50
N ARG A 3 3.77 -12.42 1.17
CA ARG A 3 4.91 -11.90 0.43
C ARG A 3 4.90 -10.36 0.51
N LYS A 4 5.95 -9.73 1.06
CA LYS A 4 6.15 -8.28 0.89
C LYS A 4 6.30 -7.97 -0.60
N VAL A 5 5.47 -7.05 -1.10
CA VAL A 5 5.53 -6.54 -2.48
C VAL A 5 6.83 -5.78 -2.64
N ARG A 6 7.57 -6.06 -3.73
CA ARG A 6 8.77 -5.30 -4.08
C ARG A 6 8.30 -4.07 -4.84
N ILE A 7 8.65 -2.90 -4.34
CA ILE A 7 8.23 -1.63 -4.94
C ILE A 7 9.21 -1.30 -6.05
N PHE A 8 8.68 -0.95 -7.21
CA PHE A 8 9.43 -0.37 -8.31
C PHE A 8 9.00 1.07 -8.45
N VAL A 9 9.98 1.95 -8.56
CA VAL A 9 9.80 3.35 -8.95
C VAL A 9 10.86 3.59 -10.01
N GLU A 10 10.42 4.11 -11.14
CA GLU A 10 11.29 4.45 -12.26
C GLU A 10 12.42 5.39 -11.81
N ASP A 11 13.61 5.21 -12.41
CA ASP A 11 14.81 6.00 -12.13
C ASP A 11 15.22 6.10 -10.65
N THR A 12 14.82 5.13 -9.83
CA THR A 12 15.12 5.14 -8.40
C THR A 12 15.94 3.93 -7.99
N ALA A 13 17.09 4.20 -7.37
CA ALA A 13 18.00 3.16 -6.92
C ALA A 13 17.40 2.28 -5.82
N GLN A 14 17.87 1.04 -5.75
CA GLN A 14 17.58 0.07 -4.71
C GLN A 14 18.88 -0.44 -4.09
N HIS A 15 18.91 -0.49 -2.77
CA HIS A 15 19.91 -1.19 -1.99
C HIS A 15 19.46 -2.63 -1.78
N ILE A 16 20.27 -3.60 -2.18
CA ILE A 16 19.94 -5.02 -2.21
C ILE A 16 20.95 -5.80 -1.40
N VAL A 17 20.49 -6.81 -0.65
CA VAL A 17 21.35 -7.82 -0.01
C VAL A 17 20.83 -9.23 -0.24
N LEU A 18 21.75 -10.17 -0.48
CA LEU A 18 21.47 -11.60 -0.44
C LEU A 18 22.47 -12.30 0.48
N LYS A 19 21.95 -12.98 1.51
CA LYS A 19 22.73 -13.69 2.52
C LYS A 19 22.74 -15.19 2.27
N SER A 20 23.86 -15.81 2.61
CA SER A 20 24.01 -17.26 2.62
C SER A 20 23.25 -17.91 3.78
N ILE A 21 22.85 -19.16 3.58
CA ILE A 21 22.23 -19.97 4.64
C ILE A 21 23.27 -20.29 5.72
N ASN A 22 22.88 -20.12 7.00
CA ASN A 22 23.73 -20.43 8.16
C ASN A 22 25.14 -19.80 8.11
N SER A 23 25.26 -18.60 7.54
CA SER A 23 26.54 -17.90 7.36
C SER A 23 27.58 -18.73 6.58
N LEU A 24 27.12 -19.56 5.64
CA LEU A 24 27.99 -20.33 4.76
C LEU A 24 28.90 -19.40 3.96
N THR A 25 30.22 -19.60 4.05
CA THR A 25 31.19 -18.87 3.23
C THR A 25 30.97 -19.16 1.75
N LEU A 26 30.46 -18.16 1.03
CA LEU A 26 30.15 -18.16 -0.40
C LEU A 26 31.43 -18.04 -1.24
N PHE A 27 32.40 -17.29 -0.76
CA PHE A 27 33.65 -17.03 -1.47
C PHE A 27 34.81 -17.50 -0.59
N LYS A 28 35.28 -18.74 -0.84
CA LYS A 28 36.34 -19.35 -0.03
C LYS A 28 37.74 -19.00 -0.54
N ASP A 29 37.85 -18.64 -1.81
CA ASP A 29 39.10 -18.32 -2.49
C ASP A 29 38.87 -17.28 -3.61
N ALA A 30 39.95 -16.77 -4.18
CA ALA A 30 39.89 -15.79 -5.27
C ALA A 30 39.12 -16.28 -6.52
N PRO A 31 39.25 -17.55 -6.96
CA PRO A 31 38.42 -18.10 -8.04
C PRO A 31 36.92 -17.98 -7.82
N ASP A 32 36.41 -18.12 -6.58
CA ASP A 32 34.98 -17.94 -6.30
C ASP A 32 34.50 -16.52 -6.58
N TYR A 33 35.27 -15.51 -6.15
CA TYR A 33 34.97 -14.12 -6.46
C TYR A 33 35.03 -13.87 -7.97
N GLY A 34 36.04 -14.42 -8.66
CA GLY A 34 36.18 -14.30 -10.12
C GLY A 34 35.00 -14.91 -10.88
N ALA A 35 34.58 -16.12 -10.49
CA ALA A 35 33.42 -16.79 -11.09
C ALA A 35 32.12 -16.01 -10.86
N PHE A 36 31.94 -15.46 -9.66
CA PHE A 36 30.77 -14.63 -9.34
C PHE A 36 30.75 -13.34 -10.17
N MET A 37 31.88 -12.64 -10.28
CA MET A 37 31.99 -11.43 -11.10
C MET A 37 31.77 -11.70 -12.59
N ALA A 38 32.27 -12.82 -13.11
CA ALA A 38 32.01 -13.22 -14.49
C ALA A 38 30.51 -13.50 -14.74
N LEU A 39 29.85 -14.20 -13.82
CA LEU A 39 28.40 -14.41 -13.89
C LEU A 39 27.64 -13.08 -13.81
N LEU A 40 28.06 -12.18 -12.90
CA LEU A 40 27.48 -10.86 -12.73
C LEU A 40 27.48 -10.08 -14.05
N GLN A 41 28.62 -10.05 -14.74
CA GLN A 41 28.78 -9.38 -16.03
C GLN A 41 27.85 -9.99 -17.10
N VAL A 42 27.91 -11.31 -17.30
CA VAL A 42 27.13 -12.02 -18.34
C VAL A 42 25.63 -11.87 -18.12
N ILE A 43 25.19 -11.83 -16.87
CA ILE A 43 23.77 -11.65 -16.54
C ILE A 43 23.35 -10.19 -16.73
N ASN A 44 24.22 -9.23 -16.38
CA ASN A 44 23.91 -7.81 -16.53
C ASN A 44 23.75 -7.42 -18.01
N GLU A 45 24.58 -7.96 -18.89
CA GLU A 45 24.49 -7.76 -20.35
C GLU A 45 23.16 -8.25 -20.95
N LYS A 46 22.40 -9.11 -20.25
CA LYS A 46 21.14 -9.68 -20.74
C LYS A 46 19.89 -9.06 -20.12
N ILE A 47 19.97 -8.63 -18.86
CA ILE A 47 18.81 -8.18 -18.08
C ILE A 47 18.82 -6.66 -17.88
N GLU A 48 19.96 -6.01 -18.16
CA GLU A 48 20.16 -4.56 -18.12
C GLU A 48 19.70 -3.93 -16.80
N ILE A 49 20.57 -4.00 -15.78
CA ILE A 49 20.44 -3.17 -14.59
C ILE A 49 21.66 -2.28 -14.44
N ASP A 50 21.45 -1.07 -13.94
CA ASP A 50 22.56 -0.19 -13.61
C ASP A 50 23.08 -0.54 -12.22
N ILE A 51 24.31 -1.04 -12.12
CA ILE A 51 24.97 -1.29 -10.83
C ILE A 51 25.84 -0.08 -10.52
N HIS A 52 25.52 0.65 -9.45
CA HIS A 52 26.23 1.87 -9.05
C HIS A 52 27.34 1.59 -8.03
N ALA A 53 27.10 0.63 -7.15
CA ALA A 53 28.08 0.17 -6.17
C ALA A 53 27.79 -1.29 -5.77
N TYR A 54 28.83 -2.01 -5.34
CA TYR A 54 28.72 -3.38 -4.86
C TYR A 54 29.78 -3.71 -3.81
N VAL A 55 29.50 -4.73 -3.01
CA VAL A 55 30.49 -5.44 -2.19
C VAL A 55 30.16 -6.92 -2.15
N LEU A 56 31.18 -7.76 -2.35
CA LEU A 56 31.08 -9.22 -2.21
C LEU A 56 31.74 -9.61 -0.89
N MET A 57 30.96 -9.86 0.15
CA MET A 57 31.46 -10.27 1.47
C MET A 57 31.54 -11.80 1.56
N PRO A 58 32.36 -12.40 2.45
CA PRO A 58 32.53 -13.84 2.49
C PRO A 58 31.23 -14.66 2.58
N THR A 59 30.18 -14.14 3.23
CA THR A 59 28.92 -14.86 3.48
C THR A 59 27.67 -14.19 2.88
N TYR A 60 27.81 -13.02 2.24
CA TYR A 60 26.71 -12.28 1.62
C TYR A 60 27.23 -11.30 0.58
N PHE A 61 26.36 -10.68 -0.21
CA PHE A 61 26.75 -9.57 -1.07
C PHE A 61 25.67 -8.51 -1.11
N GLU A 62 26.10 -7.27 -1.38
CA GLU A 62 25.20 -6.12 -1.48
C GLU A 62 25.43 -5.33 -2.77
N PHE A 63 24.34 -4.75 -3.28
CA PHE A 63 24.33 -3.89 -4.47
C PHE A 63 23.56 -2.61 -4.20
N VAL A 64 24.01 -1.51 -4.79
CA VAL A 64 23.18 -0.32 -5.05
C VAL A 64 22.93 -0.28 -6.55
N THR A 65 21.69 -0.44 -6.97
CA THR A 65 21.35 -0.61 -8.40
C THR A 65 20.06 0.12 -8.77
N THR A 66 19.99 0.67 -9.98
CA THR A 66 18.74 1.18 -10.54
C THR A 66 18.18 0.15 -11.54
N PRO A 67 16.94 -0.33 -11.33
CA PRO A 67 16.27 -1.21 -12.29
C PRO A 67 15.87 -0.45 -13.55
N LEU A 68 15.93 -1.10 -14.71
CA LEU A 68 15.34 -0.59 -15.95
C LEU A 68 13.81 -0.73 -15.93
N ASP A 69 13.30 -1.85 -15.45
CA ASP A 69 11.87 -2.16 -15.35
C ASP A 69 11.51 -2.85 -14.01
N GLN A 70 10.21 -3.04 -13.77
CA GLN A 70 9.68 -3.61 -12.53
C GLN A 70 10.19 -5.02 -12.22
N GLU A 71 10.60 -5.79 -13.22
CA GLU A 71 11.05 -7.17 -13.10
C GLU A 71 12.57 -7.35 -13.20
N SER A 72 13.33 -6.37 -13.73
CA SER A 72 14.76 -6.54 -14.06
C SER A 72 15.58 -7.03 -12.86
N ILE A 73 15.47 -6.38 -11.69
CA ILE A 73 16.19 -6.82 -10.48
C ILE A 73 15.76 -8.23 -10.05
N SER A 74 14.47 -8.56 -10.14
CA SER A 74 13.98 -9.87 -9.73
C SER A 74 14.53 -10.98 -10.64
N LYS A 75 14.53 -10.76 -11.96
CA LYS A 75 15.10 -11.68 -12.95
C LYS A 75 16.62 -11.79 -12.79
N PHE A 76 17.29 -10.66 -12.58
CA PHE A 76 18.73 -10.59 -12.35
C PHE A 76 19.15 -11.43 -11.14
N MET A 77 18.55 -11.17 -9.98
CA MET A 77 18.88 -11.88 -8.74
C MET A 77 18.51 -13.37 -8.80
N GLN A 78 17.42 -13.72 -9.50
CA GLN A 78 17.05 -15.12 -9.72
C GLN A 78 18.10 -15.84 -10.57
N SER A 79 18.52 -15.23 -11.68
CA SER A 79 19.53 -15.78 -12.58
C SER A 79 20.88 -15.93 -11.87
N LEU A 80 21.33 -14.88 -11.18
CA LEU A 80 22.60 -14.84 -10.46
C LEU A 80 22.62 -15.90 -9.35
N GLY A 81 21.58 -15.91 -8.51
CA GLY A 81 21.46 -16.85 -7.42
C GLY A 81 21.42 -18.31 -7.89
N ARG A 82 20.72 -18.61 -8.99
CA ARG A 82 20.64 -19.97 -9.54
C ARG A 82 21.98 -20.42 -10.13
N GLN A 83 22.60 -19.60 -10.97
CA GLN A 83 23.83 -19.96 -11.66
C GLN A 83 25.01 -20.10 -10.69
N TYR A 84 25.10 -19.24 -9.69
CA TYR A 84 26.17 -19.35 -8.69
C TYR A 84 26.02 -20.59 -7.79
N VAL A 85 24.78 -20.97 -7.42
CA VAL A 85 24.53 -22.24 -6.72
C VAL A 85 25.04 -23.43 -7.52
N MET A 86 24.83 -23.44 -8.84
CA MET A 86 25.32 -24.51 -9.71
C MET A 86 26.85 -24.58 -9.73
N TYR A 87 27.52 -23.42 -9.91
CA TYR A 87 28.98 -23.34 -9.87
C TYR A 87 29.54 -23.85 -8.53
N PHE A 88 29.04 -23.32 -7.42
CA PHE A 88 29.54 -23.64 -6.09
C PHE A 88 29.31 -25.09 -5.70
N ASN A 89 28.10 -25.62 -5.95
CA ASN A 89 27.78 -27.02 -5.66
C ASN A 89 28.63 -27.99 -6.49
N LYS A 90 28.92 -27.63 -7.75
CA LYS A 90 29.84 -28.41 -8.60
C LYS A 90 31.27 -28.37 -8.07
N LYS A 91 31.80 -27.17 -7.76
CA LYS A 91 33.18 -26.99 -7.26
C LYS A 91 33.42 -27.68 -5.91
N TYR A 92 32.46 -27.58 -4.99
CA TYR A 92 32.60 -28.07 -3.63
C TYR A 92 31.84 -29.39 -3.36
N HIS A 93 31.44 -30.11 -4.41
CA HIS A 93 30.72 -31.39 -4.33
C HIS A 93 29.52 -31.37 -3.37
N ARG A 94 28.79 -30.25 -3.36
CA ARG A 94 27.66 -30.00 -2.46
C ARG A 94 26.33 -30.17 -3.19
N LYS A 95 25.24 -30.29 -2.45
CA LYS A 95 23.86 -30.24 -2.96
C LYS A 95 23.02 -29.28 -2.13
N GLY A 96 21.93 -28.77 -2.70
CA GLY A 96 20.98 -27.89 -2.01
C GLY A 96 21.27 -26.38 -2.17
N THR A 97 20.42 -25.55 -1.56
CA THR A 97 20.46 -24.08 -1.65
C THR A 97 21.62 -23.45 -0.87
N LEU A 98 22.23 -22.41 -1.41
CA LEU A 98 23.21 -21.57 -0.70
C LEU A 98 22.57 -20.41 0.06
N TRP A 99 21.31 -20.08 -0.24
CA TRP A 99 20.69 -18.84 0.18
C TRP A 99 19.74 -19.06 1.36
N GLU A 100 19.78 -18.15 2.34
CA GLU A 100 18.86 -18.14 3.49
C GLU A 100 17.40 -17.88 3.06
N GLY A 101 17.23 -17.28 1.88
CA GLY A 101 15.92 -17.00 1.30
C GLY A 101 16.04 -16.14 0.05
N ARG A 102 15.03 -15.30 -0.16
CA ARG A 102 15.04 -14.29 -1.23
C ARG A 102 15.88 -13.10 -0.80
N TYR A 103 16.44 -12.38 -1.77
CA TYR A 103 17.11 -11.12 -1.50
C TYR A 103 16.16 -10.12 -0.82
N LYS A 104 16.74 -9.29 0.06
CA LYS A 104 16.09 -8.11 0.62
C LYS A 104 16.45 -6.90 -0.24
N SER A 105 15.54 -5.94 -0.29
CA SER A 105 15.78 -4.67 -0.98
C SER A 105 15.12 -3.50 -0.24
N SER A 106 15.75 -2.34 -0.32
CA SER A 106 15.25 -1.04 0.13
C SER A 106 15.35 -0.07 -1.03
N LEU A 107 14.30 0.71 -1.27
CA LEU A 107 14.31 1.78 -2.27
C LEU A 107 15.02 3.01 -1.68
N VAL A 108 15.90 3.64 -2.45
CA VAL A 108 16.82 4.68 -1.96
C VAL A 108 16.48 6.01 -2.61
N GLU A 109 16.09 6.99 -1.80
CA GLU A 109 15.94 8.37 -2.26
C GLU A 109 17.31 8.94 -2.67
N ASN A 110 17.33 9.80 -3.70
CA ASN A 110 18.54 10.48 -4.17
C ASN A 110 19.37 11.13 -3.04
N ALA A 111 18.71 11.71 -2.02
CA ALA A 111 19.38 12.33 -0.88
C ALA A 111 20.23 11.36 -0.05
N TYR A 112 19.96 10.05 -0.12
CA TYR A 112 20.65 9.00 0.63
C TYR A 112 21.59 8.16 -0.22
N ILE A 113 21.76 8.47 -1.51
CA ILE A 113 22.53 7.60 -2.42
C ILE A 113 24.00 7.49 -2.01
N PHE A 114 24.67 8.59 -1.71
CA PHE A 114 26.08 8.57 -1.34
C PHE A 114 26.30 7.97 0.04
N ASP A 115 25.38 8.22 0.97
CA ASP A 115 25.39 7.57 2.28
C ASP A 115 25.30 6.04 2.13
N THR A 116 24.46 5.55 1.20
CA THR A 116 24.27 4.12 0.93
C THR A 116 25.45 3.49 0.18
N MET A 117 25.98 4.16 -0.86
CA MET A 117 27.16 3.69 -1.59
C MET A 117 28.38 3.60 -0.66
N ARG A 118 28.62 4.67 0.12
CA ARG A 118 29.69 4.69 1.12
C ARG A 118 29.50 3.56 2.14
N TYR A 119 28.30 3.40 2.69
CA TYR A 119 28.00 2.35 3.66
C TYR A 119 28.47 0.97 3.16
N ILE A 120 28.02 0.55 1.97
CA ILE A 120 28.37 -0.78 1.47
C ILE A 120 29.85 -0.91 1.12
N GLU A 121 30.48 0.16 0.62
CA GLU A 121 31.90 0.16 0.30
C GLU A 121 32.78 0.15 1.55
N THR A 122 32.26 0.62 2.70
CA THR A 122 32.95 0.60 4.00
C THR A 122 32.80 -0.70 4.78
N LEU A 123 31.85 -1.57 4.40
CA LEU A 123 31.56 -2.84 5.08
C LEU A 123 32.79 -3.71 5.35
N PRO A 124 33.74 -3.89 4.39
CA PRO A 124 34.93 -4.71 4.64
C PRO A 124 35.78 -4.21 5.80
N SER A 125 35.93 -2.88 5.94
CA SER A 125 36.66 -2.30 7.06
C SER A 125 35.87 -2.31 8.37
N SER A 126 34.56 -2.04 8.33
CA SER A 126 33.73 -2.04 9.54
C SER A 126 33.55 -3.44 10.13
N GLU A 127 33.60 -4.49 9.30
CA GLU A 127 33.56 -5.90 9.74
C GLU A 127 34.96 -6.49 10.01
N GLY A 128 36.02 -5.70 9.91
CA GLY A 128 37.38 -6.12 10.27
C GLY A 128 38.06 -7.06 9.26
N LEU A 129 37.61 -7.12 8.01
CA LEU A 129 38.29 -7.88 6.95
C LEU A 129 39.57 -7.18 6.47
N VAL A 130 39.60 -5.85 6.53
CA VAL A 130 40.73 -4.99 6.14
C VAL A 130 40.78 -3.75 7.03
N ASN A 131 41.92 -3.09 7.11
CA ASN A 131 42.04 -1.83 7.89
C ASN A 131 41.46 -0.64 7.12
N ASP A 132 41.61 -0.64 5.79
CA ASP A 132 41.08 0.37 4.89
C ASP A 132 40.28 -0.33 3.78
N SER A 133 39.08 0.16 3.50
CA SER A 133 38.21 -0.44 2.49
C SER A 133 38.81 -0.45 1.08
N THR A 134 39.74 0.46 0.77
CA THR A 134 40.53 0.45 -0.48
C THR A 134 41.41 -0.80 -0.64
N GLN A 135 41.69 -1.53 0.45
CA GLN A 135 42.45 -2.78 0.41
C GLN A 135 41.58 -3.98 0.02
N TYR A 136 40.25 -3.84 0.08
CA TYR A 136 39.33 -4.93 -0.27
C TYR A 136 39.06 -4.95 -1.77
N LEU A 137 39.56 -5.98 -2.47
CA LEU A 137 39.52 -6.07 -3.94
C LEU A 137 38.11 -6.34 -4.51
N TYR A 138 37.20 -6.86 -3.69
CA TYR A 138 35.89 -7.36 -4.15
C TYR A 138 34.75 -6.39 -3.86
N SER A 139 35.00 -5.09 -4.08
CA SER A 139 33.99 -4.03 -3.98
C SER A 139 34.14 -2.98 -5.09
N SER A 140 33.14 -2.12 -5.22
CA SER A 140 33.13 -1.01 -6.17
C SER A 140 34.02 0.17 -5.78
N VAL A 141 34.65 0.15 -4.59
CA VAL A 141 35.50 1.25 -4.11
C VAL A 141 36.63 1.57 -5.10
N HIS A 142 37.19 0.55 -5.76
CA HIS A 142 38.24 0.73 -6.76
C HIS A 142 37.77 1.54 -7.97
N ASN A 143 36.53 1.37 -8.39
CA ASN A 143 35.94 2.17 -9.46
C ASN A 143 35.53 3.56 -8.97
N ASN A 144 34.76 3.62 -7.88
CA ASN A 144 34.09 4.83 -7.43
C ASN A 144 35.01 5.83 -6.72
N LEU A 145 36.09 5.34 -6.11
CA LEU A 145 37.06 6.14 -5.34
C LEU A 145 38.46 6.17 -5.98
N LEU A 146 38.92 5.08 -6.59
CA LEU A 146 40.31 4.94 -7.09
C LEU A 146 40.45 5.01 -8.62
N ASN A 147 39.36 5.31 -9.34
CA ASN A 147 39.32 5.44 -10.81
C ASN A 147 39.72 4.17 -11.60
N GLN A 148 39.68 2.99 -10.98
CA GLN A 148 39.90 1.73 -11.67
C GLN A 148 38.61 1.31 -12.37
N LYS A 149 38.49 1.69 -13.64
CA LYS A 149 37.26 1.50 -14.43
C LYS A 149 36.82 0.04 -14.43
N ASN A 150 35.58 -0.19 -14.01
CA ASN A 150 34.91 -1.48 -14.06
C ASN A 150 33.67 -1.38 -14.96
N LYS A 151 33.61 -2.21 -16.01
CA LYS A 151 32.52 -2.20 -17.01
C LYS A 151 31.15 -2.52 -16.43
N ILE A 152 31.10 -3.18 -15.28
CA ILE A 152 29.84 -3.52 -14.60
C ILE A 152 29.25 -2.28 -13.91
N ILE A 153 30.07 -1.28 -13.58
CA ILE A 153 29.61 -0.11 -12.84
C ILE A 153 29.08 0.96 -13.80
N THR A 154 27.79 1.25 -13.68
CA THR A 154 27.18 2.46 -14.26
C THR A 154 27.16 3.57 -13.21
N PRO A 155 27.77 4.75 -13.44
CA PRO A 155 27.69 5.85 -12.47
C PRO A 155 26.25 6.33 -12.28
N HIS A 156 25.78 6.39 -11.03
CA HIS A 156 24.46 6.92 -10.70
C HIS A 156 24.31 8.39 -11.11
N LYS A 157 23.08 8.85 -11.40
CA LYS A 157 22.80 10.25 -11.79
C LYS A 157 23.35 11.28 -10.80
N GLN A 158 23.25 11.00 -9.50
CA GLN A 158 23.80 11.87 -8.46
C GLN A 158 25.33 11.91 -8.49
N TYR A 159 25.99 10.77 -8.72
CA TYR A 159 27.45 10.71 -8.87
C TYR A 159 27.90 11.52 -10.10
N LYS A 160 27.18 11.40 -11.23
CA LYS A 160 27.43 12.23 -12.42
C LYS A 160 27.27 13.72 -12.11
N GLY A 161 26.34 14.09 -11.23
CA GLY A 161 26.13 15.46 -10.74
C GLY A 161 27.23 16.01 -9.82
N LEU A 162 28.19 15.19 -9.37
CA LEU A 162 29.31 15.67 -8.55
C LEU A 162 30.31 16.51 -9.34
N GLY A 163 30.31 16.49 -10.66
CA GLY A 163 31.28 17.26 -11.45
C GLY A 163 31.15 17.02 -12.94
N TYR A 164 31.80 17.87 -13.73
CA TYR A 164 31.80 17.76 -15.19
C TYR A 164 32.88 16.79 -15.69
N THR A 165 33.96 16.62 -14.92
CA THR A 165 35.04 15.67 -15.22
C THR A 165 35.02 14.49 -14.25
N ASP A 166 35.60 13.36 -14.66
CA ASP A 166 35.77 12.20 -13.78
C ASP A 166 36.63 12.52 -12.56
N GLU A 167 37.66 13.36 -12.73
CA GLU A 167 38.53 13.82 -11.64
C GLU A 167 37.77 14.63 -10.58
N GLU A 168 36.91 15.56 -11.00
CA GLU A 168 36.06 16.32 -10.08
C GLU A 168 35.11 15.41 -9.29
N ARG A 169 34.49 14.44 -9.98
CA ARG A 169 33.56 13.49 -9.35
C ARG A 169 34.28 12.62 -8.33
N LEU A 170 35.45 12.07 -8.68
CA LEU A 170 36.29 11.29 -7.78
C LEU A 170 36.71 12.10 -6.55
N ARG A 171 37.19 13.34 -6.76
CA ARG A 171 37.61 14.22 -5.66
C ARG A 171 36.46 14.49 -4.69
N ARG A 172 35.27 14.84 -5.20
CA ARG A 172 34.10 15.12 -4.35
C ARG A 172 33.55 13.86 -3.69
N TYR A 173 33.53 12.73 -4.40
CA TYR A 173 33.12 11.45 -3.80
C TYR A 173 34.09 11.01 -2.71
N SER A 174 35.40 11.19 -2.90
CA SER A 174 36.43 10.93 -1.88
C SER A 174 36.20 11.75 -0.61
N GLN A 175 35.86 13.04 -0.75
CA GLN A 175 35.49 13.86 0.41
C GLN A 175 34.27 13.31 1.15
N ILE A 176 33.26 12.81 0.43
CA ILE A 176 32.08 12.20 1.03
C ILE A 176 32.43 10.86 1.70
N PHE A 177 33.28 10.05 1.05
CA PHE A 177 33.70 8.73 1.52
C PHE A 177 34.44 8.82 2.86
N TYR A 178 35.41 9.74 2.97
CA TYR A 178 36.21 9.92 4.19
C TYR A 178 35.57 10.86 5.23
N ALA A 179 34.47 11.55 4.89
CA ALA A 179 33.73 12.31 5.89
C ALA A 179 33.15 11.38 6.97
N LYS A 180 33.21 11.82 8.23
CA LYS A 180 32.72 11.04 9.39
C LYS A 180 31.29 10.52 9.14
N ILE A 181 31.12 9.20 9.22
CA ILE A 181 29.81 8.57 9.08
C ILE A 181 28.95 8.94 10.30
N ASN A 182 27.74 9.44 10.04
CA ASN A 182 26.74 9.60 11.09
C ASN A 182 26.15 8.22 11.41
N ALA A 183 26.47 7.67 12.58
CA ALA A 183 26.01 6.37 13.03
C ALA A 183 24.47 6.24 13.02
N GLN A 184 23.71 7.34 13.16
CA GLN A 184 22.25 7.31 13.05
C GLN A 184 21.80 7.07 11.60
N LYS A 185 22.47 7.69 10.62
CA LYS A 185 22.17 7.48 9.19
C LYS A 185 22.52 6.07 8.75
N GLU A 186 23.65 5.55 9.21
CA GLU A 186 24.06 4.17 8.95
C GLU A 186 23.03 3.19 9.52
N ASN A 187 22.70 3.31 10.80
CA ASN A 187 21.66 2.48 11.43
C ASN A 187 20.30 2.59 10.71
N PHE A 188 19.96 3.77 10.18
CA PHE A 188 18.76 3.97 9.38
C PHE A 188 18.80 3.17 8.07
N ILE A 189 19.90 3.24 7.31
CA ILE A 189 20.10 2.47 6.06
C ILE A 189 19.97 0.96 6.34
N VAL A 190 20.69 0.47 7.36
CA VAL A 190 20.64 -0.95 7.76
C VAL A 190 19.23 -1.37 8.14
N THR A 191 18.58 -0.58 9.01
CA THR A 191 17.21 -0.87 9.45
C THR A 191 16.23 -0.93 8.28
N CYS A 192 16.34 0.00 7.33
CA CYS A 192 15.49 0.04 6.15
C CYS A 192 15.73 -1.17 5.24
N LEU A 193 16.97 -1.55 4.99
CA LEU A 193 17.30 -2.76 4.21
C LEU A 193 16.78 -4.03 4.89
N GLU A 194 17.06 -4.21 6.18
CA GLU A 194 16.67 -5.41 6.92
C GLU A 194 15.16 -5.59 7.01
N LYS A 195 14.44 -4.48 7.20
CA LYS A 195 12.98 -4.45 7.28
C LYS A 195 12.32 -4.28 5.91
N GLN A 196 13.08 -4.12 4.82
CA GLN A 196 12.59 -3.86 3.47
C GLN A 196 11.62 -2.67 3.42
N LEU A 197 12.08 -1.54 3.98
CA LEU A 197 11.41 -0.24 3.97
C LEU A 197 12.09 0.67 2.93
N VAL A 198 11.66 1.92 2.82
CA VAL A 198 12.33 2.93 1.96
C VAL A 198 13.40 3.66 2.76
N THR A 199 14.61 3.74 2.22
CA THR A 199 15.68 4.63 2.69
C THR A 199 15.44 6.02 2.10
N GLY A 200 14.64 6.83 2.78
CA GLY A 200 14.28 8.18 2.33
C GLY A 200 13.67 9.03 3.43
N SER A 201 13.49 10.31 3.12
CA SER A 201 12.84 11.31 3.97
C SER A 201 11.35 10.99 4.18
N PRO A 202 10.74 11.42 5.30
CA PRO A 202 9.31 11.27 5.53
C PRO A 202 8.45 11.83 4.38
N GLU A 203 8.87 12.95 3.79
CA GLU A 203 8.20 13.63 2.69
C GLU A 203 8.24 12.78 1.42
N PHE A 204 9.40 12.21 1.10
CA PHE A 204 9.57 11.29 -0.03
C PHE A 204 8.75 10.02 0.16
N ILE A 205 8.75 9.45 1.37
CA ILE A 205 7.94 8.29 1.71
C ILE A 205 6.45 8.60 1.54
N GLN A 206 5.94 9.71 2.08
CA GLN A 206 4.54 10.10 1.90
C GLN A 206 4.18 10.33 0.43
N LYS A 207 5.08 10.94 -0.36
CA LYS A 207 4.87 11.15 -1.79
C LYS A 207 4.78 9.80 -2.52
N LEU A 208 5.67 8.86 -2.21
CA LEU A 208 5.63 7.50 -2.76
C LEU A 208 4.38 6.74 -2.31
N GLU A 209 4.00 6.81 -1.03
CA GLU A 209 2.78 6.17 -0.50
C GLU A 209 1.51 6.70 -1.20
N LYS A 210 1.46 7.99 -1.54
CA LYS A 210 0.40 8.60 -2.36
C LYS A 210 0.42 8.10 -3.80
N LEU A 211 1.60 8.00 -4.42
CA LEU A 211 1.78 7.54 -5.81
C LEU A 211 1.44 6.07 -6.01
N ILE A 212 1.84 5.20 -5.08
CA ILE A 212 1.68 3.74 -5.21
C ILE A 212 0.48 3.18 -4.45
N GLY A 213 -0.17 3.99 -3.61
CA GLY A 213 -1.34 3.59 -2.82
C GLY A 213 -1.05 2.56 -1.71
N VAL A 214 0.21 2.37 -1.29
CA VAL A 214 0.65 1.39 -0.28
C VAL A 214 1.52 2.05 0.78
N THR A 215 1.28 1.78 2.06
CA THR A 215 2.11 2.25 3.19
C THR A 215 3.50 1.57 3.18
N LEU A 216 4.56 2.37 3.14
CA LEU A 216 5.97 1.98 3.06
C LEU A 216 6.75 2.17 4.38
N GLY A 217 6.18 2.89 5.35
CA GLY A 217 6.82 3.16 6.64
C GLY A 217 6.96 1.96 7.59
N ALA A 218 7.92 2.05 8.53
CA ALA A 218 8.14 1.05 9.58
C ALA A 218 6.90 0.93 10.50
N LYS A 219 6.29 -0.26 10.57
CA LYS A 219 5.26 -0.55 11.58
C LYS A 219 5.93 -0.84 12.93
N THR A 220 5.39 -0.30 14.03
CA THR A 220 5.78 -0.67 15.39
C THR A 220 5.52 -2.17 15.65
N ARG A 221 6.42 -2.84 16.38
CA ARG A 221 6.31 -4.27 16.73
C ARG A 221 5.15 -4.49 17.71
N GLY A 222 4.17 -5.31 17.32
CA GLY A 222 3.01 -5.72 18.13
C GLY A 222 2.03 -6.60 17.31
N ARG A 223 1.16 -7.39 18.00
CA ARG A 223 0.17 -8.32 17.39
C ARG A 223 -0.56 -7.62 16.22
N PRO A 224 -0.58 -8.20 15.00
CA PRO A 224 -1.04 -7.49 13.81
C PRO A 224 -2.51 -7.10 13.95
N ARG A 225 -2.78 -5.78 14.05
CA ARG A 225 -4.11 -5.24 13.81
C ARG A 225 -4.49 -5.50 12.35
N LYS A 226 -5.65 -6.14 12.18
CA LYS A 226 -6.29 -6.49 10.91
C LYS A 226 -6.33 -5.23 10.03
N LYS A 227 -5.54 -5.15 8.96
CA LYS A 227 -5.49 -3.96 8.11
C LYS A 227 -6.78 -3.84 7.30
N GLN A 228 -7.56 -2.81 7.62
CA GLN A 228 -8.67 -2.32 6.82
C GLN A 228 -8.14 -1.87 5.45
N LYS A 229 -8.87 -2.25 4.40
CA LYS A 229 -8.80 -1.70 3.05
C LYS A 229 -8.95 -0.17 3.10
N GLN A 230 -8.46 0.52 2.06
CA GLN A 230 -8.62 1.97 1.85
C GLN A 230 -9.91 2.50 2.46
N GLN A 231 -9.78 3.29 3.53
CA GLN A 231 -10.80 4.23 3.91
C GLN A 231 -10.21 5.59 3.60
N GLY A 232 -10.93 6.39 2.80
CA GLY A 232 -10.81 7.84 2.91
C GLY A 232 -10.84 8.22 4.40
N LYS A 233 -10.22 9.34 4.77
CA LYS A 233 -10.17 9.86 6.15
C LYS A 233 -11.35 9.30 6.96
N SER A 234 -11.05 8.38 7.90
CA SER A 234 -12.08 7.66 8.64
C SER A 234 -13.07 8.67 9.19
N MET A 235 -14.37 8.44 8.97
CA MET A 235 -15.44 9.29 9.52
C MET A 235 -15.42 9.33 11.06
N TYR A 236 -14.70 8.42 11.69
CA TYR A 236 -14.50 8.34 13.13
C TYR A 236 -13.11 8.84 13.54
N LYS A 237 -13.05 9.61 14.64
CA LYS A 237 -11.82 10.17 15.20
C LYS A 237 -11.22 9.30 16.32
N LYS A 238 -12.02 8.96 17.34
CA LYS A 238 -11.60 8.19 18.52
C LYS A 238 -12.63 7.11 18.87
N LEU A 239 -12.57 5.98 18.16
CA LEU A 239 -13.40 4.81 18.44
C LEU A 239 -12.94 4.06 19.70
N VAL A 240 -13.81 3.97 20.69
CA VAL A 240 -13.64 3.17 21.91
C VAL A 240 -14.81 2.21 22.10
N VAL A 241 -14.62 1.15 22.89
CA VAL A 241 -15.71 0.21 23.24
C VAL A 241 -16.68 0.93 24.17
N LEU A 242 -17.97 0.91 23.84
CA LEU A 242 -19.01 1.48 24.67
C LEU A 242 -19.17 0.62 25.94
N ASP A 243 -18.76 1.19 27.06
CA ASP A 243 -18.77 0.57 28.39
C ASP A 243 -19.70 1.34 29.35
N LYS A 244 -20.53 0.61 30.08
CA LYS A 244 -21.55 1.19 30.97
C LYS A 244 -20.99 1.99 32.15
N ASN A 245 -19.76 1.69 32.60
CA ASN A 245 -19.16 2.38 33.73
C ASN A 245 -18.47 3.66 33.25
N ASN A 246 -17.71 3.56 32.16
CA ASN A 246 -16.95 4.70 31.62
C ASN A 246 -17.82 5.72 30.88
N HIS A 247 -18.97 5.30 30.35
CA HIS A 247 -19.84 6.16 29.52
C HIS A 247 -21.24 6.36 30.13
N LYS A 248 -21.38 6.24 31.46
CA LYS A 248 -22.67 6.35 32.16
C LYS A 248 -23.37 7.69 31.87
N GLU A 249 -22.60 8.78 31.87
CA GLU A 249 -23.11 10.14 31.66
C GLU A 249 -23.21 10.52 30.17
N LEU A 250 -22.79 9.63 29.27
CA LEU A 250 -22.68 9.94 27.86
C LEU A 250 -24.06 10.00 27.22
N LYS A 251 -24.26 11.06 26.42
CA LYS A 251 -25.47 11.33 25.66
C LYS A 251 -25.13 11.55 24.20
N VAL A 252 -26.12 11.32 23.33
CA VAL A 252 -25.98 11.52 21.89
C VAL A 252 -27.05 12.47 21.37
N ASN A 253 -26.61 13.50 20.67
CA ASN A 253 -27.45 14.47 19.99
C ASN A 253 -28.00 13.91 18.67
N PRO A 254 -29.18 14.36 18.21
CA PRO A 254 -29.68 14.05 16.87
C PRO A 254 -28.67 14.42 15.78
N MET A 255 -28.55 13.57 14.77
CA MET A 255 -27.64 13.79 13.65
C MET A 255 -28.23 14.78 12.65
N THR A 256 -27.98 16.07 12.86
CA THR A 256 -28.42 17.16 11.97
C THR A 256 -27.33 17.67 11.03
N ASP A 257 -26.06 17.55 11.43
CA ASP A 257 -24.88 17.90 10.63
C ASP A 257 -24.10 16.64 10.23
N LEU A 258 -23.88 16.48 8.92
CA LEU A 258 -23.16 15.36 8.30
C LEU A 258 -21.76 15.73 7.81
N ASN A 259 -21.21 16.89 8.21
CA ASN A 259 -19.87 17.34 7.83
C ASN A 259 -18.76 16.33 8.21
N PHE A 260 -19.00 15.43 9.17
CA PHE A 260 -18.09 14.32 9.48
C PHE A 260 -17.83 13.41 8.26
N ALA A 261 -18.77 13.33 7.31
CA ALA A 261 -18.67 12.52 6.11
C ALA A 261 -18.15 13.31 4.89
N LYS A 262 -17.81 14.60 5.04
CA LYS A 262 -17.36 15.49 3.94
C LYS A 262 -16.10 15.02 3.24
N THR A 263 -15.26 14.23 3.90
CA THR A 263 -14.01 13.71 3.31
C THR A 263 -14.16 12.32 2.68
N SER A 264 -15.39 11.78 2.63
CA SER A 264 -15.68 10.47 2.05
C SER A 264 -15.67 10.56 0.53
N ALA A 265 -14.84 9.76 -0.13
CA ALA A 265 -14.89 9.60 -1.59
C ALA A 265 -15.90 8.53 -2.03
N PHE A 266 -16.06 7.49 -1.19
CA PHE A 266 -16.95 6.36 -1.41
C PHE A 266 -17.77 6.11 -0.15
N VAL A 267 -19.04 5.73 -0.32
CA VAL A 267 -19.92 5.34 0.79
C VAL A 267 -20.37 3.90 0.58
N PRO A 268 -20.05 2.94 1.47
CA PRO A 268 -20.57 1.58 1.41
C PRO A 268 -22.10 1.55 1.40
N VAL A 269 -22.66 0.67 0.56
CA VAL A 269 -24.11 0.54 0.35
C VAL A 269 -24.53 -0.92 0.56
N ILE A 270 -25.65 -1.13 1.25
CA ILE A 270 -26.26 -2.46 1.41
C ILE A 270 -27.28 -2.76 0.30
N ALA A 271 -27.44 -4.03 -0.05
CA ALA A 271 -28.25 -4.50 -1.18
C ALA A 271 -29.69 -3.94 -1.20
N ASN A 272 -30.34 -3.85 -0.03
CA ASN A 272 -31.72 -3.37 0.11
C ASN A 272 -31.87 -1.84 0.03
N GLU A 273 -30.78 -1.08 -0.02
CA GLU A 273 -30.83 0.38 -0.21
C GLU A 273 -30.22 0.84 -1.55
N VAL A 274 -29.75 -0.09 -2.39
CA VAL A 274 -29.10 0.22 -3.68
C VAL A 274 -29.98 1.11 -4.56
N ALA A 275 -31.29 0.83 -4.65
CA ALA A 275 -32.19 1.65 -5.45
C ALA A 275 -32.40 3.06 -4.87
N LEU A 276 -32.43 3.20 -3.54
CA LEU A 276 -32.64 4.49 -2.86
C LEU A 276 -31.40 5.38 -2.96
N VAL A 277 -30.21 4.81 -2.76
CA VAL A 277 -28.94 5.53 -2.91
C VAL A 277 -28.64 5.79 -4.39
N GLY A 278 -28.90 4.78 -5.24
CA GLY A 278 -28.72 4.81 -6.68
C GLY A 278 -29.60 5.81 -7.43
N ALA A 279 -30.64 6.34 -6.78
CA ALA A 279 -31.50 7.39 -7.34
C ALA A 279 -30.85 8.79 -7.33
N GLY A 280 -29.71 8.96 -6.68
CA GLY A 280 -28.99 10.23 -6.66
C GLY A 280 -27.48 10.13 -6.85
N PHE A 281 -26.88 8.95 -6.68
CA PHE A 281 -25.44 8.76 -6.83
C PHE A 281 -25.12 7.44 -7.54
N PRO A 282 -24.03 7.39 -8.32
CA PRO A 282 -23.58 6.14 -8.92
C PRO A 282 -23.25 5.09 -7.88
N ILE A 283 -23.73 3.88 -8.08
CA ILE A 283 -23.34 2.68 -7.36
C ILE A 283 -22.34 1.92 -8.23
N VAL A 284 -21.27 1.43 -7.62
CA VAL A 284 -20.20 0.68 -8.28
C VAL A 284 -19.68 -0.44 -7.40
N PHE A 285 -18.93 -1.37 -7.99
CA PHE A 285 -18.25 -2.44 -7.28
C PHE A 285 -16.79 -2.07 -7.03
N THR A 286 -16.25 -2.37 -5.86
CA THR A 286 -14.81 -2.17 -5.59
C THR A 286 -13.95 -3.19 -6.36
N ALA A 287 -12.82 -2.75 -6.91
CA ALA A 287 -11.89 -3.61 -7.67
C ALA A 287 -10.89 -4.38 -6.78
N ASP A 288 -11.33 -4.90 -5.64
CA ASP A 288 -10.46 -5.57 -4.65
C ASP A 288 -10.78 -7.06 -4.48
N GLU A 289 -9.91 -7.81 -3.78
CA GLU A 289 -10.08 -9.27 -3.56
C GLU A 289 -11.42 -9.67 -2.89
N LYS A 290 -12.13 -8.72 -2.28
CA LYS A 290 -13.44 -8.96 -1.66
C LYS A 290 -14.41 -7.86 -2.10
N PRO A 291 -14.99 -7.98 -3.30
CA PRO A 291 -15.78 -6.92 -3.91
C PRO A 291 -16.92 -6.50 -2.99
N SER A 292 -17.16 -5.20 -2.94
CA SER A 292 -18.21 -4.57 -2.15
C SER A 292 -18.96 -3.55 -3.01
N LEU A 293 -20.21 -3.30 -2.67
CA LEU A 293 -21.00 -2.22 -3.27
C LEU A 293 -20.70 -0.90 -2.56
N VAL A 294 -20.38 0.12 -3.35
CA VAL A 294 -20.12 1.47 -2.85
C VAL A 294 -20.81 2.50 -3.75
N SER A 295 -21.24 3.60 -3.16
CA SER A 295 -21.69 4.78 -3.88
C SER A 295 -20.52 5.74 -4.09
N LEU A 296 -20.38 6.25 -5.32
CA LEU A 296 -19.46 7.33 -5.67
C LEU A 296 -20.08 8.66 -5.25
N VAL A 297 -19.43 9.36 -4.33
CA VAL A 297 -19.90 10.67 -3.82
C VAL A 297 -18.88 11.77 -4.04
N SER A 298 -17.76 11.50 -4.72
CA SER A 298 -16.70 12.47 -5.01
C SER A 298 -16.08 12.22 -6.38
N LEU A 299 -15.46 13.26 -6.94
CA LEU A 299 -14.66 13.24 -8.17
C LEU A 299 -13.19 13.60 -7.89
N GLY A 300 -12.60 13.04 -6.83
CA GLY A 300 -11.19 13.24 -6.46
C GLY A 300 -10.94 14.30 -5.36
N GLY A 301 -12.01 14.79 -4.71
CA GLY A 301 -11.94 15.77 -3.62
C GLY A 301 -12.89 15.45 -2.47
N ASP A 302 -13.42 16.48 -1.82
CA ASP A 302 -14.47 16.34 -0.81
C ASP A 302 -15.75 15.76 -1.42
N SER A 303 -16.56 15.13 -0.57
CA SER A 303 -17.89 14.60 -0.89
C SER A 303 -18.77 15.70 -1.48
N LEU A 304 -19.25 15.43 -2.68
CA LEU A 304 -20.27 16.18 -3.39
C LEU A 304 -21.68 15.88 -2.84
N ALA A 305 -21.82 14.88 -1.96
CA ALA A 305 -23.09 14.49 -1.37
C ALA A 305 -23.53 15.34 -0.18
N ILE A 306 -22.67 16.23 0.34
CA ILE A 306 -22.97 17.11 1.49
C ILE A 306 -22.95 18.56 1.04
N ASN A 307 -24.03 19.32 1.25
CA ASN A 307 -24.10 20.74 0.90
C ASN A 307 -23.38 21.64 1.92
N GLN A 308 -23.39 22.96 1.68
CA GLN A 308 -22.74 23.93 2.57
C GLN A 308 -23.37 24.00 3.97
N GLU A 309 -24.63 23.57 4.12
CA GLU A 309 -25.32 23.47 5.42
C GLU A 309 -25.00 22.18 6.18
N GLY A 310 -24.12 21.31 5.65
CA GLY A 310 -23.81 20.02 6.26
C GLY A 310 -24.89 18.95 6.06
N LYS A 311 -25.86 19.16 5.16
CA LYS A 311 -26.95 18.20 4.88
C LYS A 311 -26.62 17.32 3.68
N TRP A 312 -27.14 16.10 3.70
CA TRP A 312 -27.12 15.21 2.54
C TRP A 312 -28.01 15.78 1.44
N ILE A 313 -27.53 15.81 0.20
CA ILE A 313 -28.25 16.49 -0.90
C ILE A 313 -29.44 15.72 -1.46
N THR A 314 -29.61 14.45 -1.09
CA THR A 314 -30.75 13.62 -1.51
C THR A 314 -31.67 13.32 -0.32
N SER A 315 -32.88 12.85 -0.59
CA SER A 315 -33.86 12.50 0.45
C SER A 315 -33.46 11.29 1.29
N TYR A 316 -32.55 10.44 0.80
CA TYR A 316 -32.13 9.22 1.49
C TYR A 316 -30.64 9.29 1.87
N VAL A 317 -30.38 9.32 3.17
CA VAL A 317 -29.02 9.22 3.73
C VAL A 317 -28.63 7.74 3.84
N PRO A 318 -27.54 7.26 3.22
CA PRO A 318 -27.13 5.85 3.29
C PRO A 318 -27.00 5.33 4.73
N SER A 319 -27.36 4.08 4.96
CA SER A 319 -27.31 3.48 6.31
C SER A 319 -25.90 3.48 6.91
N PHE A 320 -24.87 3.41 6.06
CA PHE A 320 -23.47 3.51 6.49
C PHE A 320 -23.13 4.87 7.12
N ILE A 321 -23.77 5.96 6.70
CA ILE A 321 -23.58 7.30 7.28
C ILE A 321 -24.39 7.42 8.58
N ARG A 322 -25.65 6.94 8.57
CA ARG A 322 -26.57 7.01 9.71
C ARG A 322 -26.11 6.24 10.95
N LYS A 323 -25.15 5.33 10.83
CA LYS A 323 -24.59 4.59 11.98
C LYS A 323 -23.72 5.46 12.91
N TYR A 324 -23.18 6.58 12.41
CA TYR A 324 -22.37 7.49 13.22
C TYR A 324 -23.19 8.01 14.43
N PRO A 325 -22.60 8.25 15.62
CA PRO A 325 -21.21 8.06 16.01
C PRO A 325 -20.84 6.63 16.41
N PHE A 326 -21.75 5.67 16.24
CA PHE A 326 -21.55 4.30 16.65
C PHE A 326 -20.88 3.43 15.57
N SER A 327 -20.30 2.32 16.02
CA SER A 327 -19.82 1.25 15.16
C SER A 327 -19.99 -0.10 15.86
N ILE A 328 -19.87 -1.19 15.11
CA ILE A 328 -19.96 -2.56 15.62
C ILE A 328 -18.73 -3.35 15.18
N ALA A 329 -18.19 -4.16 16.08
CA ALA A 329 -17.08 -5.06 15.78
C ALA A 329 -17.27 -6.42 16.44
N SER A 330 -16.70 -7.46 15.84
CA SER A 330 -16.67 -8.80 16.46
C SER A 330 -15.33 -9.06 17.14
N ILE A 331 -15.35 -9.83 18.23
CA ILE A 331 -14.12 -10.27 18.90
C ILE A 331 -13.47 -11.37 18.07
N LYS A 332 -12.15 -11.29 17.86
CA LYS A 332 -11.42 -12.22 16.99
C LYS A 332 -11.46 -13.68 17.48
N GLU A 333 -11.55 -13.86 18.80
CA GLU A 333 -11.58 -15.16 19.48
C GLU A 333 -13.01 -15.70 19.63
N ASN A 334 -14.03 -14.85 19.48
CA ASN A 334 -15.44 -15.23 19.45
C ASN A 334 -16.22 -14.35 18.47
N PRO A 335 -16.30 -14.72 17.18
CA PRO A 335 -16.95 -13.92 16.13
C PRO A 335 -18.44 -13.64 16.38
N ASP A 336 -19.11 -14.46 17.18
CA ASP A 336 -20.51 -14.29 17.55
C ASP A 336 -20.68 -13.19 18.61
N GLN A 337 -19.63 -12.89 19.37
CA GLN A 337 -19.63 -11.81 20.33
C GLN A 337 -19.41 -10.46 19.62
N LYS A 338 -20.47 -9.64 19.60
CA LYS A 338 -20.47 -8.29 19.07
C LYS A 338 -20.18 -7.26 20.16
N LEU A 339 -19.33 -6.28 19.83
CA LEU A 339 -19.03 -5.11 20.65
C LEU A 339 -19.56 -3.87 19.95
N ILE A 340 -20.23 -3.03 20.73
CA ILE A 340 -20.63 -1.69 20.30
C ILE A 340 -19.49 -0.73 20.62
N LEU A 341 -19.17 0.11 19.65
CA LEU A 341 -18.15 1.14 19.75
C LEU A 341 -18.80 2.51 19.57
N ILE A 342 -18.20 3.53 20.13
CA ILE A 342 -18.61 4.93 19.99
C ILE A 342 -17.38 5.80 19.70
N ASP A 343 -17.55 6.82 18.86
CA ASP A 343 -16.57 7.88 18.67
C ASP A 343 -16.74 8.97 19.72
N GLU A 344 -15.91 8.95 20.77
CA GLU A 344 -15.97 9.93 21.87
C GLU A 344 -15.62 11.36 21.44
N GLU A 345 -14.89 11.52 20.34
CA GLU A 345 -14.54 12.84 19.78
C GLU A 345 -15.55 13.31 18.72
N SER A 346 -16.70 12.64 18.63
CA SER A 346 -17.81 13.06 17.81
C SER A 346 -18.45 14.33 18.37
N ALA A 347 -18.79 15.27 17.49
CA ALA A 347 -19.60 16.43 17.86
C ALA A 347 -21.04 16.06 18.27
N LEU A 348 -21.49 14.83 17.96
CA LEU A 348 -22.78 14.31 18.39
C LEU A 348 -22.75 13.80 19.84
N VAL A 349 -21.58 13.62 20.43
CA VAL A 349 -21.41 13.04 21.75
C VAL A 349 -21.19 14.15 22.77
N SER A 350 -21.91 14.09 23.90
CA SER A 350 -21.85 15.09 24.97
C SER A 350 -22.15 14.44 26.32
N ASN A 351 -21.66 15.02 27.41
CA ASN A 351 -22.03 14.60 28.77
C ASN A 351 -23.26 15.36 29.31
N THR A 352 -23.71 16.42 28.61
CA THR A 352 -24.76 17.32 29.12
C THR A 352 -26.01 17.31 28.24
N GLN A 353 -25.85 17.27 26.91
CA GLN A 353 -26.92 17.44 25.92
C GLN A 353 -27.21 16.17 25.13
N GLY A 354 -28.46 16.01 24.71
CA GLY A 354 -28.91 14.88 23.88
C GLY A 354 -29.58 13.78 24.69
N ASN A 355 -29.75 12.62 24.06
CA ASN A 355 -30.41 11.46 24.66
C ASN A 355 -29.38 10.57 25.37
N GLN A 356 -29.66 10.20 26.61
CA GLN A 356 -28.79 9.31 27.39
C GLN A 356 -28.64 7.94 26.74
N LEU A 357 -27.47 7.31 26.90
CA LEU A 357 -27.20 5.96 26.42
C LEU A 357 -27.47 4.89 27.47
N PHE A 358 -27.15 5.15 28.72
CA PHE A 358 -27.43 4.28 29.86
C PHE A 358 -28.41 4.96 30.83
N LEU A 359 -29.23 4.14 31.49
CA LEU A 359 -30.09 4.57 32.58
C LEU A 359 -29.29 4.62 33.90
N GLU A 360 -29.87 5.18 34.96
CA GLU A 360 -29.17 5.37 36.25
C GLU A 360 -28.72 4.05 36.89
N ASP A 361 -29.47 2.97 36.66
CA ASP A 361 -29.20 1.59 37.08
C ASP A 361 -28.14 0.87 36.22
N GLY A 362 -27.69 1.50 35.13
CA GLY A 362 -26.73 0.95 34.18
C GLY A 362 -27.32 0.09 33.08
N GLU A 363 -28.66 -0.01 32.97
CA GLU A 363 -29.33 -0.64 31.84
C GLU A 363 -29.25 0.23 30.57
N GLN A 364 -29.47 -0.38 29.41
CA GLN A 364 -29.48 0.34 28.14
C GLN A 364 -30.75 1.18 28.00
N SER A 365 -30.59 2.46 27.70
CA SER A 365 -31.71 3.32 27.30
C SER A 365 -32.35 2.85 25.98
N GLU A 366 -33.57 3.33 25.68
CA GLU A 366 -34.22 3.12 24.38
C GLU A 366 -33.35 3.60 23.21
N THR A 367 -32.64 4.72 23.37
CA THR A 367 -31.70 5.27 22.38
C THR A 367 -30.61 4.25 22.04
N LEU A 368 -29.98 3.66 23.06
CA LEU A 368 -28.92 2.69 22.87
C LEU A 368 -29.45 1.37 22.30
N GLN A 369 -30.60 0.89 22.77
CA GLN A 369 -31.25 -0.31 22.24
C GLN A 369 -31.57 -0.17 20.74
N ASN A 370 -32.10 0.98 20.34
CA ASN A 370 -32.38 1.29 18.93
C ASN A 370 -31.09 1.35 18.10
N ALA A 371 -30.03 1.96 18.62
CA ALA A 371 -28.72 1.99 17.95
C ALA A 371 -28.13 0.58 17.78
N VAL A 372 -28.16 -0.25 18.83
CA VAL A 372 -27.71 -1.66 18.80
C VAL A 372 -28.49 -2.45 17.74
N LYS A 373 -29.82 -2.32 17.72
CA LYS A 373 -30.69 -2.99 16.75
C LYS A 373 -30.37 -2.57 15.31
N PHE A 374 -30.19 -1.27 15.07
CA PHE A 374 -29.80 -0.75 13.76
C PHE A 374 -28.43 -1.27 13.32
N LEU A 375 -27.41 -1.21 14.18
CA LEU A 375 -26.05 -1.68 13.87
C LEU A 375 -26.01 -3.17 13.55
N THR A 376 -26.74 -3.98 14.33
CA THR A 376 -26.81 -5.44 14.13
C THR A 376 -27.51 -5.79 12.82
N SER A 377 -28.63 -5.12 12.52
CA SER A 377 -29.33 -5.26 11.24
C SER A 377 -28.44 -4.86 10.06
N HIS A 378 -27.75 -3.73 10.18
CA HIS A 378 -26.80 -3.25 9.18
C HIS A 378 -25.65 -4.23 8.93
N GLU A 379 -25.02 -4.76 9.98
CA GLU A 379 -23.93 -5.74 9.85
C GLU A 379 -24.39 -7.01 9.13
N THR A 380 -25.60 -7.49 9.46
CA THR A 380 -26.23 -8.63 8.77
C THR A 380 -26.42 -8.36 7.29
N GLN A 381 -26.96 -7.18 6.94
CA GLN A 381 -27.18 -6.79 5.54
C GLN A 381 -25.86 -6.59 4.78
N MET A 382 -24.80 -6.10 5.43
CA MET A 382 -23.47 -6.00 4.83
C MET A 382 -22.91 -7.37 4.43
N VAL A 383 -23.09 -8.40 5.25
CA VAL A 383 -22.67 -9.78 4.92
C VAL A 383 -23.44 -10.32 3.72
N ILE A 384 -24.76 -10.13 3.69
CA ILE A 384 -25.62 -10.51 2.55
C ILE A 384 -25.13 -9.80 1.28
N THR A 385 -24.90 -8.49 1.37
CA THR A 385 -24.44 -7.66 0.24
C THR A 385 -23.08 -8.12 -0.29
N GLN A 386 -22.14 -8.46 0.59
CA GLN A 386 -20.83 -8.99 0.20
C GLN A 386 -20.95 -10.32 -0.55
N ASN A 387 -21.85 -11.21 -0.13
CA ASN A 387 -22.09 -12.47 -0.82
C ASN A 387 -22.68 -12.24 -2.22
N VAL A 388 -23.62 -11.30 -2.36
CA VAL A 388 -24.18 -10.91 -3.66
C VAL A 388 -23.09 -10.28 -4.56
N ALA A 389 -22.33 -9.32 -4.05
CA ALA A 389 -21.24 -8.68 -4.79
C ALA A 389 -20.17 -9.69 -5.23
N LYS A 390 -19.87 -10.68 -4.38
CA LYS A 390 -18.98 -11.78 -4.72
C LYS A 390 -19.55 -12.66 -5.83
N ALA A 391 -20.82 -13.05 -5.76
CA ALA A 391 -21.47 -13.84 -6.81
C ALA A 391 -21.43 -13.12 -8.17
N ILE A 392 -21.70 -11.81 -8.18
CA ILE A 392 -21.60 -10.97 -9.38
C ILE A 392 -20.16 -10.93 -9.90
N SER A 393 -19.18 -10.71 -9.04
CA SER A 393 -17.77 -10.65 -9.45
C SER A 393 -17.25 -11.99 -9.97
N ASP A 394 -17.57 -13.10 -9.30
CA ASP A 394 -17.12 -14.44 -9.69
C ASP A 394 -17.70 -14.89 -11.03
N SER A 395 -18.86 -14.34 -11.43
CA SER A 395 -19.46 -14.61 -12.75
C SER A 395 -18.67 -14.01 -13.93
N GLY A 396 -17.71 -13.12 -13.67
CA GLY A 396 -16.87 -12.51 -14.69
C GLY A 396 -17.54 -11.38 -15.50
N ILE A 397 -18.76 -10.96 -15.13
CA ILE A 397 -19.50 -9.90 -15.84
C ILE A 397 -19.06 -8.49 -15.48
N LEU A 398 -18.13 -8.32 -14.53
CA LEU A 398 -17.62 -7.02 -14.13
C LEU A 398 -16.45 -6.58 -15.01
N GLU A 399 -16.44 -5.31 -15.42
CA GLU A 399 -15.36 -4.66 -16.15
C GLU A 399 -14.80 -3.48 -15.37
N ASP A 400 -13.50 -3.23 -15.50
CA ASP A 400 -12.86 -2.06 -14.91
C ASP A 400 -13.34 -0.78 -15.60
N ARG A 401 -13.61 0.25 -14.80
CA ARG A 401 -14.03 1.54 -15.31
C ARG A 401 -13.37 2.67 -14.53
N GLU A 402 -13.22 3.79 -15.22
CA GLU A 402 -12.67 5.02 -14.68
C GLU A 402 -13.54 6.22 -15.07
N ILE A 403 -13.51 7.26 -14.26
CA ILE A 403 -14.10 8.57 -14.55
C ILE A 403 -12.93 9.51 -14.82
N ALA A 404 -12.92 10.11 -16.00
CA ALA A 404 -11.87 11.04 -16.44
C ALA A 404 -12.49 12.28 -17.09
N VAL A 405 -11.71 13.35 -17.15
CA VAL A 405 -12.01 14.57 -17.93
C VAL A 405 -10.90 14.77 -18.95
N GLY A 406 -11.25 15.29 -20.12
CA GLY A 406 -10.31 15.44 -21.25
C GLY A 406 -10.17 14.16 -22.08
N GLU A 407 -9.54 14.29 -23.24
CA GLU A 407 -9.27 13.20 -24.18
C GLU A 407 -7.79 13.22 -24.61
N GLY A 408 -7.28 12.07 -25.08
CA GLY A 408 -5.88 11.96 -25.52
C GLY A 408 -4.87 12.27 -24.41
N ASP A 409 -3.87 13.09 -24.73
CA ASP A 409 -2.78 13.47 -23.82
C ASP A 409 -3.22 14.41 -22.68
N GLU A 410 -4.41 15.01 -22.77
CA GLU A 410 -4.99 15.88 -21.73
C GLU A 410 -5.94 15.12 -20.78
N LYS A 411 -6.07 13.80 -20.94
CA LYS A 411 -6.97 12.97 -20.13
C LYS A 411 -6.50 12.90 -18.66
N GLN A 412 -7.25 13.53 -17.78
CA GLN A 412 -7.06 13.46 -16.33
C GLN A 412 -8.06 12.47 -15.70
N ILE A 413 -7.54 11.40 -15.09
CA ILE A 413 -8.35 10.44 -14.34
C ILE A 413 -8.74 11.06 -12.99
N LEU A 414 -10.04 11.17 -12.72
CA LEU A 414 -10.59 11.72 -11.48
C LEU A 414 -10.91 10.63 -10.46
N VAL A 415 -11.44 9.49 -10.92
CA VAL A 415 -11.79 8.33 -10.08
C VAL A 415 -11.47 7.04 -10.84
N ASN A 416 -10.79 6.10 -10.20
CA ASN A 416 -10.51 4.77 -10.72
C ASN A 416 -10.66 3.71 -9.63
N GLY A 417 -10.33 2.45 -9.94
CA GLY A 417 -10.33 1.35 -8.96
C GLY A 417 -11.72 0.80 -8.64
N PHE A 418 -12.69 1.01 -9.52
CA PHE A 418 -14.02 0.42 -9.43
C PHE A 418 -14.38 -0.35 -10.70
N LYS A 419 -15.37 -1.23 -10.57
CA LYS A 419 -15.90 -2.05 -11.64
C LYS A 419 -17.40 -1.81 -11.82
N VAL A 420 -17.87 -2.02 -13.04
CA VAL A 420 -19.29 -1.97 -13.41
C VAL A 420 -19.70 -3.24 -14.14
N VAL A 421 -21.00 -3.55 -14.15
CA VAL A 421 -21.54 -4.67 -14.92
C VAL A 421 -21.51 -4.37 -16.41
N ASP A 422 -20.90 -5.26 -17.18
CA ASP A 422 -21.00 -5.30 -18.64
C ASP A 422 -22.33 -5.97 -19.03
N LYS A 423 -23.22 -5.21 -19.68
CA LYS A 423 -24.55 -5.69 -20.10
C LYS A 423 -24.48 -6.87 -21.08
N LYS A 424 -23.47 -6.92 -21.96
CA LYS A 424 -23.30 -8.02 -22.91
C LYS A 424 -22.92 -9.30 -22.18
N LYS A 425 -21.98 -9.22 -21.24
CA LYS A 425 -21.58 -10.38 -20.41
C LYS A 425 -22.72 -10.85 -19.51
N LEU A 426 -23.49 -9.93 -18.93
CA LEU A 426 -24.70 -10.26 -18.17
C LEU A 426 -25.70 -11.06 -19.02
N ASN A 427 -26.02 -10.58 -20.22
CA ASN A 427 -26.97 -11.25 -21.12
C ASN A 427 -26.45 -12.57 -21.68
N ALA A 428 -25.14 -12.83 -21.58
CA ALA A 428 -24.50 -14.07 -22.01
C ALA A 428 -24.40 -15.12 -20.89
N LEU A 429 -24.84 -14.82 -19.66
CA LEU A 429 -24.94 -15.81 -18.58
C LEU A 429 -25.99 -16.87 -18.95
N SER A 430 -25.86 -18.07 -18.38
CA SER A 430 -26.83 -19.14 -18.61
C SER A 430 -28.19 -18.82 -17.98
N ASP A 431 -29.25 -19.36 -18.58
CA ASP A 431 -30.63 -19.19 -18.11
C ASP A 431 -30.81 -19.64 -16.64
N ASP A 432 -30.10 -20.68 -16.21
CA ASP A 432 -30.12 -21.16 -14.83
C ASP A 432 -29.60 -20.10 -13.84
N ILE A 433 -28.49 -19.43 -14.19
CA ILE A 433 -27.91 -18.35 -13.38
C ILE A 433 -28.86 -17.16 -13.37
N LEU A 434 -29.37 -16.76 -14.53
CA LEU A 434 -30.31 -15.64 -14.64
C LEU A 434 -31.59 -15.90 -13.83
N ALA A 435 -32.18 -17.09 -13.93
CA ALA A 435 -33.38 -17.47 -13.18
C ALA A 435 -33.13 -17.49 -11.66
N ASP A 436 -32.00 -18.03 -11.21
CA ASP A 436 -31.60 -18.00 -9.80
C ASP A 436 -31.41 -16.55 -9.31
N TRP A 437 -30.76 -15.71 -10.09
CA TRP A 437 -30.49 -14.30 -9.75
C TRP A 437 -31.75 -13.44 -9.76
N VAL A 438 -32.73 -13.73 -10.62
CA VAL A 438 -34.06 -13.10 -10.55
C VAL A 438 -34.73 -13.45 -9.22
N ARG A 439 -34.79 -14.73 -8.86
CA ARG A 439 -35.44 -15.19 -7.62
C ARG A 439 -34.77 -14.64 -6.36
N LYS A 440 -33.44 -14.46 -6.40
CA LYS A 440 -32.64 -13.85 -5.32
C LYS A 440 -32.64 -12.32 -5.32
N GLY A 441 -33.29 -11.67 -6.29
CA GLY A 441 -33.34 -10.21 -6.40
C GLY A 441 -32.03 -9.55 -6.87
N ILE A 442 -31.04 -10.34 -7.32
CA ILE A 442 -29.74 -9.85 -7.79
C ILE A 442 -29.89 -9.05 -9.09
N ILE A 443 -30.79 -9.46 -9.98
CA ILE A 443 -31.06 -8.73 -11.23
C ILE A 443 -31.62 -7.33 -10.95
N SER A 444 -32.53 -7.16 -9.98
CA SER A 444 -33.05 -5.85 -9.58
C SER A 444 -31.95 -4.94 -9.03
N LEU A 445 -31.00 -5.51 -8.28
CA LEU A 445 -29.84 -4.78 -7.78
C LEU A 445 -28.90 -4.36 -8.93
N ILE A 446 -28.64 -5.25 -9.90
CA ILE A 446 -27.84 -4.94 -11.09
C ILE A 446 -28.49 -3.84 -11.93
N ASP A 447 -29.81 -3.88 -12.11
CA ASP A 447 -30.55 -2.86 -12.84
C ASP A 447 -30.45 -1.49 -12.14
N ALA A 448 -30.62 -1.45 -10.82
CA ALA A 448 -30.43 -0.23 -10.03
C ALA A 448 -28.98 0.29 -10.12
N HIS A 449 -27.99 -0.60 -10.05
CA HIS A 449 -26.57 -0.28 -10.30
C HIS A 449 -26.38 0.36 -11.69
N LEU A 450 -26.87 -0.28 -12.75
CA LEU A 450 -26.69 0.19 -14.13
C LEU A 450 -27.36 1.56 -14.35
N LYS A 451 -28.58 1.77 -13.84
CA LYS A 451 -29.30 3.05 -13.90
C LYS A 451 -28.57 4.14 -13.12
N SER A 452 -28.00 3.81 -11.96
CA SER A 452 -27.31 4.80 -11.13
C SER A 452 -26.07 5.40 -11.80
N LEU A 453 -25.48 4.73 -12.80
CA LEU A 453 -24.33 5.24 -13.53
C LEU A 453 -24.63 6.54 -14.30
N ASP A 454 -25.89 6.80 -14.63
CA ASP A 454 -26.31 8.07 -15.26
C ASP A 454 -26.06 9.27 -14.33
N HIS A 455 -25.97 9.05 -13.01
CA HIS A 455 -25.64 10.09 -12.03
C HIS A 455 -24.17 10.49 -12.01
N ILE A 456 -23.30 9.89 -12.84
CA ILE A 456 -21.91 10.37 -13.00
C ILE A 456 -21.95 11.80 -13.56
N GLU A 457 -22.84 12.09 -14.53
CA GLU A 457 -23.01 13.44 -15.05
C GLU A 457 -23.55 14.41 -13.99
N THR A 458 -24.44 13.93 -13.11
CA THR A 458 -24.94 14.70 -11.97
C THR A 458 -23.80 15.10 -11.02
N LEU A 459 -22.84 14.22 -10.75
CA LEU A 459 -21.66 14.55 -9.94
C LEU A 459 -20.83 15.67 -10.57
N PHE A 460 -20.63 15.65 -11.90
CA PHE A 460 -19.93 16.73 -12.60
C PHE A 460 -20.67 18.07 -12.50
N LYS A 461 -22.01 18.07 -12.65
CA LYS A 461 -22.84 19.27 -12.49
C LYS A 461 -22.71 19.87 -11.08
N ILE A 462 -22.76 19.03 -10.05
CA ILE A 462 -22.59 19.46 -8.65
C ILE A 462 -21.17 20.03 -8.43
N ALA A 463 -20.14 19.41 -9.00
CA ALA A 463 -18.77 19.89 -8.88
C ALA A 463 -18.57 21.27 -9.53
N GLN A 464 -19.13 21.49 -10.72
CA GLN A 464 -19.08 22.78 -11.43
C GLN A 464 -19.78 23.90 -10.64
N GLN A 465 -20.99 23.64 -10.11
CA GLN A 465 -21.74 24.60 -9.31
C GLN A 465 -21.04 25.04 -8.01
N ARG A 466 -20.08 24.25 -7.51
CA ARG A 466 -19.29 24.60 -6.32
C ARG A 466 -18.03 25.41 -6.63
N GLN A 467 -17.63 25.48 -7.90
CA GLN A 467 -16.46 26.25 -8.36
C GLN A 467 -16.85 27.64 -8.87
N SER A 468 -18.10 27.81 -9.32
CA SER A 468 -18.76 29.10 -9.56
C SER A 468 -19.21 29.76 -8.27
#